data_AF-A0A1X0S0X8-F1
#
_entry.id   AF-A0A1X0S0X8-F1
#
_cell.length_a   1.000
_cell.length_b   1.000
_cell.length_c   1.000
_cell.angle_alpha   90.00
_cell.angle_beta   90.00
_cell.angle_gamma   90.00
#
_symmetry.space_group_name_H-M   'P 1'
#
loop_
_entity.id
_entity.type
_entity.pdbx_description
1 polymer ?
#
loop_
_entity_poly.entity_id
_entity_poly.type
_entity_poly.pdbx_seq_one_letter_code
_entity_poly.pdbx_strand_id
1 'polypeptide(L)'
;EQARYIVHESTAKDTQNQLELKGESKAMDQISSNKRLLPSFKSSNETSESTRLMRAAILSVCPHLDLRSFKELSAESTILSGLEKELIKYDELQIPKHYKFGVLTIKNGQITEESWFSNTGLSKDLQDFLSIMGHKIQLKGYKGYAAGLDTKTGESGEFAYVSKWRDYDITFHVAAIMPSQANDKQQVLRKKHIGNDIVCIIFIEGNQTFNPKAIRSQFLHVYIVVRPETITMDRVEVIKHKNVNQFGPPIPSPPLFDDKDLKSFLTLKCNNQERKHPVCSHCFYSDQRGECGLEVRQVFYTQ
;
A
#
# COMPACT_ATOMS: atom_id res chain seq x y z
N GLU A 1 -4.28 -5.21 -17.46
CA GLU A 1 -3.02 -5.55 -18.17
C GLU A 1 -1.99 -4.46 -17.86
N GLN A 2 -0.76 -4.82 -17.48
CA GLN A 2 0.33 -3.85 -17.36
C GLN A 2 0.76 -3.47 -18.79
N ALA A 3 0.51 -2.23 -19.19
CA ALA A 3 1.01 -1.71 -20.46
C ALA A 3 2.53 -1.59 -20.37
N ARG A 4 3.25 -2.45 -21.10
CA ARG A 4 4.68 -2.29 -21.32
C ARG A 4 4.86 -1.16 -22.33
N TYR A 5 5.53 -0.08 -21.92
CA TYR A 5 5.85 1.02 -22.83
C TYR A 5 7.04 0.59 -23.68
N ILE A 6 6.73 0.02 -24.84
CA ILE A 6 7.71 -0.23 -25.89
C ILE A 6 7.84 1.08 -26.66
N VAL A 7 8.93 1.80 -26.44
CA VAL A 7 9.25 2.99 -27.25
C VAL A 7 9.89 2.50 -28.53
N HIS A 8 9.21 2.72 -29.66
CA HIS A 8 9.79 2.43 -30.96
C HIS A 8 10.94 3.39 -31.26
N GLU A 9 11.97 2.90 -31.95
CA GLU A 9 13.14 3.69 -32.34
C GLU A 9 12.77 4.96 -33.12
N SER A 10 11.70 4.91 -33.92
CA SER A 10 11.16 6.08 -34.64
C SER A 10 10.73 7.18 -33.69
N THR A 11 10.03 6.84 -32.60
CA THR A 11 9.55 7.80 -31.59
C THR A 11 10.73 8.45 -30.85
N ALA A 12 11.77 7.68 -30.56
CA ALA A 12 12.98 8.20 -29.94
C ALA A 12 13.72 9.17 -30.88
N LYS A 13 13.85 8.82 -32.17
CA LYS A 13 14.45 9.70 -33.19
C LYS A 13 13.66 10.99 -33.40
N ASP A 14 12.33 10.91 -33.45
CA ASP A 14 11.47 12.09 -33.57
C ASP A 14 11.62 13.02 -32.36
N THR A 15 11.69 12.46 -31.16
CA THR A 15 11.91 13.22 -29.92
C THR A 15 13.29 13.88 -29.92
N GLN A 16 14.33 13.17 -30.35
CA GLN A 16 15.68 13.73 -30.51
C GLN A 16 15.69 14.91 -31.48
N ASN A 17 15.09 14.75 -32.66
CA ASN A 17 14.98 15.81 -33.67
C ASN A 17 14.21 17.03 -33.14
N GLN A 18 13.12 16.82 -32.41
CA GLN A 18 12.33 17.92 -31.81
C GLN A 18 13.12 18.70 -30.76
N LEU A 19 13.87 18.02 -29.90
CA LEU A 19 14.72 18.66 -28.89
C LEU A 19 15.87 19.44 -29.54
N GLU A 20 16.43 18.93 -30.64
CA GLU A 20 17.44 19.63 -31.43
C GLU A 20 16.88 20.90 -32.09
N LEU A 21 15.68 20.82 -32.70
CA LEU A 21 15.00 21.97 -33.30
C LEU A 21 14.64 23.05 -32.28
N LYS A 22 14.34 22.68 -31.03
CA LYS A 22 14.05 23.60 -29.93
C LYS A 22 15.30 24.19 -29.26
N GLY A 23 16.50 23.73 -29.63
CA GLY A 23 17.75 24.13 -28.98
C GLY A 23 17.92 23.55 -27.56
N GLU A 24 17.14 22.52 -27.23
CA GLU A 24 17.12 21.85 -25.92
C GLU A 24 18.00 20.59 -25.91
N SER A 25 18.87 20.40 -26.90
CA SER A 25 19.76 19.24 -27.03
C SER A 25 20.56 18.93 -25.76
N LYS A 26 20.87 19.96 -24.97
CA LYS A 26 21.56 19.85 -23.67
C LYS A 26 20.83 19.00 -22.63
N ALA A 27 19.52 18.78 -22.78
CA ALA A 27 18.75 17.87 -21.93
C ALA A 27 19.14 16.40 -22.15
N MET A 28 19.71 16.07 -23.33
CA MET A 28 20.21 14.73 -23.67
C MET A 28 21.71 14.56 -23.40
N ASP A 29 22.42 15.61 -23.02
CA ASP A 29 23.87 15.57 -22.82
C ASP A 29 24.23 15.22 -21.36
N GLN A 30 25.31 14.45 -21.18
CA GLN A 30 25.86 14.18 -19.84
C GLN A 30 26.70 15.37 -19.36
N ILE A 31 26.62 15.70 -18.05
CA ILE A 31 27.57 16.65 -17.45
C ILE A 31 28.94 15.99 -17.43
N SER A 32 29.87 16.53 -18.24
CA SER A 32 31.26 16.08 -18.28
C SER A 32 31.96 16.43 -16.95
N SER A 33 31.97 15.50 -15.99
CA SER A 33 32.76 15.64 -14.78
C SER A 33 34.24 15.47 -15.15
N ASN A 34 34.96 16.59 -15.19
CA ASN A 34 36.41 16.64 -15.32
C ASN A 34 37.11 15.78 -14.23
N LYS A 35 37.66 14.63 -14.65
CA LYS A 35 39.02 14.10 -14.39
C LYS A 35 39.03 12.59 -14.64
N ARG A 36 39.29 12.15 -15.88
CA ARG A 36 39.79 10.78 -16.12
C ARG A 36 41.28 10.75 -15.84
N LEU A 37 41.68 10.15 -14.71
CA LEU A 37 43.01 9.59 -14.53
C LEU A 37 42.94 8.14 -14.99
N LEU A 38 43.17 7.89 -16.29
CA LEU A 38 43.62 6.65 -16.95
C LEU A 38 43.22 6.69 -18.44
N PRO A 39 44.09 6.25 -19.36
CA PRO A 39 43.79 6.28 -20.79
C PRO A 39 42.91 5.08 -21.17
N SER A 40 41.75 5.31 -21.81
CA SER A 40 40.99 4.25 -22.48
C SER A 40 41.04 4.42 -23.99
N PHE A 41 41.17 3.29 -24.68
CA PHE A 41 41.20 3.16 -26.13
C PHE A 41 39.89 3.64 -26.79
N LYS A 42 40.02 4.03 -28.07
CA LYS A 42 39.04 4.71 -28.94
C LYS A 42 37.82 3.83 -29.27
N SER A 43 36.60 4.30 -28.95
CA SER A 43 35.34 4.03 -29.69
C SER A 43 34.26 5.08 -29.31
N SER A 44 34.52 6.36 -29.60
CA SER A 44 33.79 7.49 -28.97
C SER A 44 32.53 8.01 -29.69
N ASN A 45 32.26 7.65 -30.95
CA ASN A 45 31.12 8.25 -31.68
C ASN A 45 29.82 7.43 -31.62
N GLU A 46 29.87 6.10 -31.74
CA GLU A 46 28.66 5.25 -31.74
C GLU A 46 28.01 5.13 -30.35
N THR A 47 28.82 5.09 -29.30
CA THR A 47 28.35 5.08 -27.91
C THR A 47 27.64 6.38 -27.54
N SER A 48 28.15 7.53 -27.99
CA SER A 48 27.53 8.84 -27.74
C SER A 48 26.15 8.95 -28.37
N GLU A 49 25.98 8.48 -29.62
CA GLU A 49 24.70 8.57 -30.32
C GLU A 49 23.67 7.58 -29.78
N SER A 50 24.11 6.37 -29.42
CA SER A 50 23.25 5.37 -28.76
C SER A 50 22.74 5.87 -27.40
N THR A 51 23.61 6.53 -26.62
CA THR A 51 23.24 7.15 -25.34
C THR A 51 22.25 8.31 -25.53
N ARG A 52 22.42 9.14 -26.57
CA ARG A 52 21.49 10.23 -26.89
C ARG A 52 20.11 9.70 -27.29
N LEU A 53 20.08 8.65 -28.11
CA LEU A 53 18.84 8.01 -28.53
C LEU A 53 18.10 7.37 -27.34
N MET A 54 18.83 6.74 -26.41
CA MET A 54 18.26 6.20 -25.17
C MET A 54 17.66 7.30 -24.29
N ARG A 55 18.35 8.44 -24.16
CA ARG A 55 17.83 9.59 -23.41
C ARG A 55 16.60 10.21 -24.09
N ALA A 56 16.59 10.30 -25.41
CA ALA A 56 15.42 10.74 -26.17
C ALA A 56 14.23 9.79 -25.98
N ALA A 57 14.46 8.48 -25.95
CA ALA A 57 13.43 7.48 -25.64
C ALA A 57 12.84 7.70 -24.24
N ILE A 58 13.67 7.98 -23.23
CA ILE A 58 13.20 8.29 -21.87
C ILE A 58 12.37 9.59 -21.86
N LEU A 59 12.83 10.65 -22.52
CA LEU A 59 12.11 11.93 -22.59
C LEU A 59 10.80 11.85 -23.39
N SER A 60 10.67 10.90 -24.32
CA SER A 60 9.42 10.66 -25.04
C SER A 60 8.30 10.18 -24.11
N VAL A 61 8.65 9.50 -23.02
CA VAL A 61 7.72 9.02 -22.00
C VAL A 61 7.62 10.00 -20.83
N CYS A 62 8.75 10.54 -20.38
CA CYS A 62 8.87 11.45 -19.23
C CYS A 62 9.52 12.78 -19.64
N PRO A 63 8.80 13.69 -20.32
CA PRO A 63 9.38 14.91 -20.90
C PRO A 63 9.89 15.91 -19.85
N HIS A 64 9.43 15.81 -18.61
CA HIS A 64 9.82 16.71 -17.51
C HIS A 64 11.09 16.27 -16.77
N LEU A 65 11.67 15.11 -17.12
CA LEU A 65 12.80 14.54 -16.41
C LEU A 65 14.12 15.21 -16.81
N ASP A 66 14.85 15.77 -15.85
CA ASP A 66 16.19 16.32 -16.11
C ASP A 66 17.27 15.22 -16.07
N LEU A 67 17.53 14.64 -17.25
CA LEU A 67 18.49 13.55 -17.42
C LEU A 67 19.95 13.95 -17.22
N ARG A 68 20.27 15.24 -17.01
CA ARG A 68 21.63 15.69 -16.71
C ARG A 68 22.12 15.22 -15.34
N SER A 69 21.17 14.96 -14.42
CA SER A 69 21.44 14.43 -13.07
C SER A 69 21.61 12.91 -13.03
N PHE A 70 21.34 12.22 -14.14
CA PHE A 70 21.36 10.76 -14.22
C PHE A 70 22.70 10.23 -14.70
N LYS A 71 23.25 9.26 -13.96
CA LYS A 71 24.47 8.56 -14.33
C LYS A 71 24.12 7.27 -15.07
N GLU A 72 24.74 7.08 -16.23
CA GLU A 72 24.60 5.85 -16.98
C GLU A 72 25.39 4.71 -16.32
N LEU A 73 24.77 3.54 -16.22
CA LEU A 73 25.39 2.31 -15.75
C LEU A 73 25.60 1.39 -16.95
N SER A 74 26.84 0.92 -17.15
CA SER A 74 27.12 -0.06 -18.21
C SER A 74 26.48 -1.41 -17.86
N ALA A 75 26.11 -2.19 -18.88
CA ALA A 75 25.59 -3.54 -18.69
C ALA A 75 26.52 -4.40 -17.83
N GLU A 76 27.83 -4.29 -18.04
CA GLU A 76 28.85 -4.98 -17.23
C GLU A 76 28.81 -4.58 -15.75
N SER A 77 28.70 -3.28 -15.44
CA SER A 77 28.62 -2.80 -14.05
C SER A 77 27.32 -3.25 -13.37
N THR A 78 26.22 -3.26 -14.11
CA THR A 78 24.91 -3.74 -13.63
C THR A 78 24.99 -5.23 -13.29
N ILE A 79 25.57 -6.05 -14.16
CA ILE A 79 25.74 -7.50 -13.95
C ILE A 79 26.70 -7.81 -12.79
N LEU A 80 27.85 -7.12 -12.72
CA LEU A 80 28.83 -7.35 -11.67
C LEU A 80 28.32 -6.97 -10.27
N SER A 81 27.45 -5.97 -10.18
CA SER A 81 26.81 -5.57 -8.93
C SER A 81 25.59 -6.43 -8.57
N GLY A 82 25.11 -7.29 -9.48
CA GLY A 82 23.88 -8.07 -9.31
C GLY A 82 22.60 -7.22 -9.40
N LEU A 83 22.72 -5.97 -9.83
CA LEU A 83 21.63 -5.00 -9.90
C LEU A 83 20.56 -5.44 -10.91
N GLU A 84 20.92 -6.17 -11.96
CA GLU A 84 19.98 -6.74 -12.93
C GLU A 84 18.98 -7.68 -12.26
N LYS A 85 19.44 -8.49 -11.30
CA LYS A 85 18.57 -9.41 -10.56
C LYS A 85 17.70 -8.66 -9.57
N GLU A 86 18.22 -7.59 -8.97
CA GLU A 86 17.43 -6.74 -8.07
C GLU A 86 16.34 -5.97 -8.82
N LEU A 87 16.65 -5.42 -10.00
CA LEU A 87 15.69 -4.75 -10.88
C LEU A 87 14.61 -5.70 -11.38
N ILE A 88 14.97 -6.92 -11.79
CA ILE A 88 13.98 -7.95 -12.17
C ILE A 88 13.10 -8.30 -10.98
N LYS A 89 13.70 -8.55 -9.80
CA LYS A 89 12.91 -8.80 -8.58
C LYS A 89 11.96 -7.64 -8.29
N TYR A 90 12.43 -6.40 -8.47
CA TYR A 90 11.62 -5.20 -8.27
C TYR A 90 10.45 -5.10 -9.25
N ASP A 91 10.67 -5.44 -10.52
CA ASP A 91 9.63 -5.50 -11.55
C ASP A 91 8.62 -6.62 -11.29
N GLU A 92 9.10 -7.76 -10.77
CA GLU A 92 8.28 -8.91 -10.38
C GLU A 92 7.52 -8.68 -9.06
N LEU A 93 7.81 -7.62 -8.29
CA LEU A 93 7.06 -7.27 -7.09
C LEU A 93 5.61 -6.96 -7.45
N GLN A 94 4.77 -7.97 -7.30
CA GLN A 94 3.34 -7.85 -7.43
C GLN A 94 2.81 -6.93 -6.33
N ILE A 95 1.94 -5.99 -6.71
CA ILE A 95 1.18 -5.22 -5.73
C ILE A 95 0.33 -6.22 -4.94
N PRO A 96 0.40 -6.23 -3.59
CA PRO A 96 -0.40 -7.15 -2.79
C PRO A 96 -1.87 -7.05 -3.19
N LYS A 97 -2.44 -8.17 -3.64
CA LYS A 97 -3.87 -8.27 -3.99
C LYS A 97 -4.74 -8.69 -2.80
N HIS A 98 -4.13 -8.75 -1.62
CA HIS A 98 -4.79 -9.24 -0.43
C HIS A 98 -4.52 -8.27 0.72
N TYR A 99 -5.59 -7.87 1.40
CA TYR A 99 -5.54 -6.97 2.55
C TYR A 99 -6.26 -7.59 3.74
N LYS A 100 -5.81 -7.20 4.93
CA LYS A 100 -6.38 -7.70 6.18
C LYS A 100 -6.52 -6.56 7.18
N PHE A 101 -7.67 -6.51 7.84
CA PHE A 101 -8.00 -5.41 8.73
C PHE A 101 -8.53 -5.93 10.06
N GLY A 102 -7.99 -5.40 11.15
CA GLY A 102 -8.50 -5.63 12.48
C GLY A 102 -9.85 -4.95 12.67
N VAL A 103 -10.77 -5.58 13.40
CA VAL A 103 -11.99 -4.93 13.88
C VAL A 103 -12.12 -5.18 15.37
N LEU A 104 -12.12 -4.09 16.14
CA LEU A 104 -12.31 -4.07 17.58
C LEU A 104 -13.55 -3.27 17.94
N THR A 105 -14.25 -3.73 18.96
CA THR A 105 -15.47 -3.08 19.47
C THR A 105 -15.19 -2.47 20.83
N ILE A 106 -15.68 -1.27 21.06
CA ILE A 106 -15.61 -0.59 22.35
C ILE A 106 -17.03 -0.35 22.83
N LYS A 107 -17.36 -0.91 23.98
CA LYS A 107 -18.65 -0.70 24.65
C LYS A 107 -18.55 0.39 25.71
N ASN A 108 -19.69 0.93 26.12
CA ASN A 108 -19.75 1.92 27.21
C ASN A 108 -19.01 1.45 28.47
N GLY A 109 -18.19 2.32 29.04
CA GLY A 109 -17.41 2.06 30.26
C GLY A 109 -16.10 1.29 30.03
N GLN A 110 -15.82 0.82 28.81
CA GLN A 110 -14.59 0.12 28.48
C GLN A 110 -13.48 1.11 28.08
N ILE A 111 -12.38 1.09 28.82
CA ILE A 111 -11.22 1.98 28.57
C ILE A 111 -9.89 1.23 28.42
N THR A 112 -9.88 -0.08 28.67
CA THR A 112 -8.65 -0.89 28.66
C THR A 112 -8.63 -1.82 27.47
N GLU A 113 -7.43 -2.06 26.95
CA GLU A 113 -7.19 -2.99 25.84
C GLU A 113 -7.75 -4.39 26.14
N GLU A 114 -7.52 -4.90 27.34
CA GLU A 114 -8.00 -6.22 27.76
C GLU A 114 -9.53 -6.30 27.69
N SER A 115 -10.24 -5.24 28.08
CA SER A 115 -11.70 -5.20 28.03
C SER A 115 -12.23 -5.23 26.60
N TRP A 116 -11.58 -4.51 25.68
CA TRP A 116 -11.97 -4.47 24.27
C TRP A 116 -11.74 -5.83 23.59
N PHE A 117 -10.59 -6.45 23.84
CA PHE A 117 -10.26 -7.78 23.30
C PHE A 117 -11.05 -8.91 23.96
N SER A 118 -11.69 -8.69 25.11
CA SER A 118 -12.53 -9.70 25.77
C SER A 118 -14.00 -9.66 25.33
N ASN A 119 -14.39 -8.70 24.49
CA ASN A 119 -15.75 -8.63 23.97
C ASN A 119 -16.11 -9.88 23.16
N THR A 120 -17.29 -10.44 23.39
CA THR A 120 -17.80 -11.60 22.64
C THR A 120 -19.17 -11.27 22.06
N GLY A 121 -19.47 -11.88 20.91
CA GLY A 121 -20.73 -11.71 20.21
C GLY A 121 -20.82 -10.40 19.43
N LEU A 122 -21.72 -10.39 18.45
CA LEU A 122 -21.99 -9.21 17.63
C LEU A 122 -23.25 -8.50 18.17
N SER A 123 -23.17 -7.20 18.40
CA SER A 123 -24.37 -6.38 18.56
C SER A 123 -25.07 -6.22 17.20
N LYS A 124 -26.31 -5.75 17.23
CA LYS A 124 -27.06 -5.45 16.00
C LYS A 124 -26.32 -4.43 15.14
N ASP A 125 -25.93 -3.29 15.72
CA ASP A 125 -25.27 -2.21 15.00
C ASP A 125 -23.91 -2.66 14.40
N LEU A 126 -23.15 -3.47 15.15
CA LEU A 126 -21.90 -4.04 14.64
C LEU A 126 -22.14 -5.03 13.50
N GLN A 127 -23.19 -5.86 13.61
CA GLN A 127 -23.54 -6.81 12.56
C GLN A 127 -23.99 -6.09 11.28
N ASP A 128 -24.76 -5.02 11.41
CA ASP A 128 -25.19 -4.17 10.29
C ASP A 128 -23.98 -3.51 9.63
N PHE A 129 -23.08 -2.91 10.41
CA PHE A 129 -21.81 -2.37 9.93
C PHE A 129 -20.95 -3.40 9.19
N LEU A 130 -20.76 -4.59 9.76
CA LEU A 130 -19.97 -5.66 9.13
C LEU A 130 -20.60 -6.15 7.82
N SER A 131 -21.93 -6.13 7.73
CA SER A 131 -22.68 -6.49 6.52
C SER A 131 -22.54 -5.44 5.41
N ILE A 132 -22.37 -4.17 5.76
CA ILE A 132 -22.01 -3.11 4.80
C ILE A 132 -20.60 -3.36 4.26
N MET A 133 -19.65 -3.64 5.15
CA MET A 133 -18.23 -3.79 4.83
C MET A 133 -17.93 -5.06 3.99
N GLY A 134 -18.58 -6.16 4.30
CA GLY A 134 -18.33 -7.45 3.67
C GLY A 134 -19.48 -8.44 3.89
N HIS A 135 -19.22 -9.70 3.57
CA HIS A 135 -20.17 -10.79 3.80
C HIS A 135 -19.57 -11.81 4.76
N LYS A 136 -20.45 -12.40 5.58
CA LYS A 136 -20.11 -13.44 6.53
C LYS A 136 -19.83 -14.75 5.78
N ILE A 137 -18.72 -15.40 6.10
CA ILE A 137 -18.33 -16.71 5.57
C ILE A 137 -18.08 -17.70 6.71
N GLN A 138 -18.24 -18.98 6.43
CA GLN A 138 -17.76 -20.05 7.30
C GLN A 138 -16.28 -20.28 7.04
N LEU A 139 -15.46 -20.30 8.09
CA LEU A 139 -14.00 -20.47 7.97
C LEU A 139 -13.63 -21.90 7.58
N LYS A 140 -14.30 -22.89 8.17
CA LYS A 140 -14.02 -24.30 7.90
C LYS A 140 -14.28 -24.63 6.43
N GLY A 141 -13.24 -25.01 5.70
CA GLY A 141 -13.32 -25.33 4.27
C GLY A 141 -13.35 -24.12 3.33
N TYR A 142 -13.15 -22.90 3.84
CA TYR A 142 -13.06 -21.70 3.00
C TYR A 142 -11.84 -21.76 2.08
N LYS A 143 -12.04 -21.50 0.78
CA LYS A 143 -11.00 -21.56 -0.25
C LYS A 143 -10.45 -20.18 -0.65
N GLY A 144 -11.05 -19.10 -0.16
CA GLY A 144 -10.59 -17.73 -0.45
C GLY A 144 -9.46 -17.29 0.48
N TYR A 145 -9.08 -16.02 0.37
CA TYR A 145 -8.07 -15.44 1.23
C TYR A 145 -8.54 -15.38 2.69
N ALA A 146 -7.94 -16.16 3.58
CA ALA A 146 -8.32 -16.23 5.00
C ALA A 146 -7.43 -15.36 5.91
N ALA A 147 -6.47 -14.60 5.37
CA ALA A 147 -5.56 -13.72 6.11
C ALA A 147 -4.81 -14.36 7.32
N GLY A 148 -4.59 -15.67 7.27
CA GLY A 148 -3.94 -16.42 8.35
C GLY A 148 -4.89 -16.92 9.44
N LEU A 149 -6.20 -16.73 9.28
CA LEU A 149 -7.22 -17.44 10.06
C LEU A 149 -7.21 -18.92 9.67
N ASP A 150 -7.41 -19.79 10.66
CA ASP A 150 -7.50 -21.22 10.45
C ASP A 150 -8.80 -21.61 9.76
N THR A 151 -8.66 -22.37 8.67
CA THR A 151 -9.76 -22.88 7.84
C THR A 151 -9.94 -24.39 7.95
N LYS A 152 -9.17 -25.07 8.81
CA LYS A 152 -9.14 -26.54 8.92
C LYS A 152 -9.66 -27.05 10.25
N THR A 153 -9.14 -26.55 11.38
CA THR A 153 -9.39 -27.12 12.71
C THR A 153 -10.46 -26.36 13.51
N GLY A 154 -10.73 -25.10 13.16
CA GLY A 154 -11.65 -24.19 13.84
C GLY A 154 -10.98 -23.30 14.90
N GLU A 155 -9.64 -23.23 14.96
CA GLU A 155 -8.91 -22.50 16.02
C GLU A 155 -9.19 -20.99 16.01
N SER A 156 -9.41 -20.41 14.82
CA SER A 156 -9.68 -18.98 14.65
C SER A 156 -11.18 -18.63 14.75
N GLY A 157 -12.04 -19.60 15.07
CA GLY A 157 -13.49 -19.43 15.15
C GLY A 157 -14.24 -20.03 13.98
N GLU A 158 -15.57 -19.92 14.01
CA GLU A 158 -16.44 -20.54 13.01
C GLU A 158 -16.64 -19.68 11.76
N PHE A 159 -16.65 -18.36 11.93
CA PHE A 159 -17.00 -17.40 10.89
C PHE A 159 -16.01 -16.25 10.83
N ALA A 160 -15.88 -15.67 9.65
CA ALA A 160 -15.17 -14.41 9.41
C ALA A 160 -15.98 -13.53 8.45
N TYR A 161 -15.58 -12.27 8.32
CA TYR A 161 -16.12 -11.38 7.29
C TYR A 161 -15.07 -11.16 6.22
N VAL A 162 -15.49 -11.26 4.95
CA VAL A 162 -14.62 -11.03 3.80
C VAL A 162 -15.31 -10.10 2.82
N SER A 163 -14.51 -9.40 2.02
CA SER A 163 -15.00 -8.50 1.00
C SER A 163 -14.08 -8.55 -0.20
N LYS A 164 -14.60 -8.14 -1.35
CA LYS A 164 -13.82 -8.05 -2.59
C LYS A 164 -13.99 -6.66 -3.16
N TRP A 165 -12.88 -6.00 -3.44
CA TRP A 165 -12.87 -4.70 -4.08
C TRP A 165 -12.00 -4.75 -5.32
N ARG A 166 -12.63 -4.70 -6.50
CA ARG A 166 -11.97 -4.99 -7.79
C ARG A 166 -11.31 -6.39 -7.74
N ASP A 167 -10.00 -6.44 -7.96
CA ASP A 167 -9.19 -7.65 -7.89
C ASP A 167 -8.50 -7.86 -6.52
N TYR A 168 -8.90 -7.09 -5.51
CA TYR A 168 -8.35 -7.18 -4.16
C TYR A 168 -9.28 -7.96 -3.24
N ASP A 169 -8.76 -8.98 -2.57
CA ASP A 169 -9.47 -9.70 -1.52
C ASP A 169 -9.17 -9.09 -0.16
N ILE A 170 -10.20 -8.91 0.66
CA ILE A 170 -10.13 -8.27 1.97
C ILE A 170 -10.70 -9.22 3.01
N THR A 171 -9.99 -9.43 4.10
CA THR A 171 -10.45 -10.24 5.23
C THR A 171 -10.42 -9.45 6.52
N PHE A 172 -11.52 -9.49 7.27
CA PHE A 172 -11.67 -8.75 8.52
C PHE A 172 -11.43 -9.68 9.71
N HIS A 173 -10.44 -9.33 10.53
CA HIS A 173 -10.16 -9.96 11.80
C HIS A 173 -11.05 -9.35 12.89
N VAL A 174 -12.27 -9.88 13.02
CA VAL A 174 -13.25 -9.38 13.99
C VAL A 174 -13.02 -10.04 15.35
N ALA A 175 -12.54 -9.28 16.34
CA ALA A 175 -12.20 -9.82 17.66
C ALA A 175 -13.38 -10.54 18.32
N ALA A 176 -14.58 -9.97 18.20
CA ALA A 176 -15.76 -10.42 18.94
C ALA A 176 -16.29 -11.81 18.56
N ILE A 177 -15.92 -12.31 17.37
CA ILE A 177 -16.31 -13.65 16.87
C ILE A 177 -15.16 -14.65 16.86
N MET A 178 -13.94 -14.20 17.15
CA MET A 178 -12.82 -15.10 17.38
C MET A 178 -12.99 -15.79 18.75
N PRO A 179 -12.47 -17.00 18.96
CA PRO A 179 -12.51 -17.64 20.27
C PRO A 179 -11.81 -16.78 21.33
N SER A 180 -12.44 -16.62 22.50
CA SER A 180 -11.82 -16.02 23.69
C SER A 180 -11.57 -17.10 24.73
N GLN A 181 -10.45 -17.01 25.45
CA GLN A 181 -10.21 -17.83 26.63
C GLN A 181 -10.39 -16.98 27.89
N ALA A 182 -11.31 -17.37 28.78
CA ALA A 182 -11.61 -16.60 29.99
C ALA A 182 -10.41 -16.48 30.94
N ASN A 183 -9.51 -17.46 30.93
CA ASN A 183 -8.28 -17.46 31.73
C ASN A 183 -7.15 -16.65 31.09
N ASP A 184 -7.26 -16.28 29.82
CA ASP A 184 -6.27 -15.47 29.11
C ASP A 184 -6.68 -13.99 29.14
N LYS A 185 -6.23 -13.28 30.17
CA LYS A 185 -6.49 -11.83 30.28
C LYS A 185 -5.91 -11.03 29.12
N GLN A 186 -4.87 -11.52 28.44
CA GLN A 186 -4.24 -10.82 27.33
C GLN A 186 -4.90 -11.12 25.99
N GLN A 187 -5.73 -12.17 25.91
CA GLN A 187 -6.39 -12.64 24.69
C GLN A 187 -5.37 -12.80 23.54
N VAL A 188 -4.28 -13.53 23.83
CA VAL A 188 -3.10 -13.66 22.97
C VAL A 188 -3.46 -14.13 21.57
N LEU A 189 -4.41 -15.07 21.42
CA LEU A 189 -4.87 -15.54 20.11
C LEU A 189 -5.49 -14.42 19.27
N ARG A 190 -6.36 -13.60 19.86
CA ARG A 190 -6.99 -12.46 19.17
C ARG A 190 -5.96 -11.39 18.83
N LYS A 191 -5.05 -11.10 19.75
CA LYS A 191 -3.92 -10.18 19.55
C LYS A 191 -2.94 -10.66 18.48
N LYS A 192 -2.71 -11.96 18.36
CA LYS A 192 -1.85 -12.54 17.32
C LYS A 192 -2.34 -12.21 15.92
N HIS A 193 -3.66 -12.12 15.71
CA HIS A 193 -4.23 -11.70 14.44
C HIS A 193 -4.28 -10.18 14.34
N ILE A 194 -5.09 -9.53 15.20
CA ILE A 194 -5.40 -8.10 15.09
C ILE A 194 -4.20 -7.21 15.42
N GLY A 195 -3.39 -7.61 16.41
CA GLY A 195 -2.21 -6.86 16.83
C GLY A 195 -1.08 -6.87 15.79
N ASN A 196 -1.16 -7.73 14.77
CA ASN A 196 -0.23 -7.80 13.64
C ASN A 196 -0.79 -7.16 12.37
N ASP A 197 -2.00 -6.59 12.42
CA ASP A 197 -2.54 -5.81 11.33
C ASP A 197 -1.94 -4.39 11.34
N ILE A 198 -1.97 -3.73 10.18
CA ILE A 198 -1.48 -2.35 10.03
C ILE A 198 -2.58 -1.34 10.37
N VAL A 199 -3.80 -1.66 9.91
CA VAL A 199 -5.00 -0.84 10.08
C VAL A 199 -6.01 -1.62 10.93
N CYS A 200 -6.55 -0.96 11.95
CA CYS A 200 -7.63 -1.50 12.77
C CYS A 200 -8.84 -0.54 12.76
N ILE A 201 -10.01 -1.10 12.51
CA ILE A 201 -11.29 -0.41 12.60
C ILE A 201 -11.78 -0.53 14.04
N ILE A 202 -12.05 0.61 14.66
CA ILE A 202 -12.56 0.71 16.02
C ILE A 202 -14.04 1.08 15.93
N PHE A 203 -14.92 0.11 16.18
CA PHE A 203 -16.36 0.33 16.22
C PHE A 203 -16.79 0.67 17.64
N ILE A 204 -17.35 1.86 17.85
CA ILE A 204 -17.75 2.33 19.19
C ILE A 204 -19.26 2.18 19.34
N GLU A 205 -19.67 1.36 20.29
CA GLU A 205 -21.05 1.19 20.70
C GLU A 205 -21.37 2.20 21.82
N GLY A 206 -22.08 3.27 21.47
CA GLY A 206 -22.43 4.35 22.39
C GLY A 206 -21.45 5.52 22.33
N ASN A 207 -21.23 6.18 23.47
CA ASN A 207 -20.54 7.47 23.54
C ASN A 207 -19.13 7.39 24.15
N GLN A 208 -18.55 6.19 24.18
CA GLN A 208 -17.22 5.98 24.73
C GLN A 208 -16.14 6.63 23.85
N THR A 209 -15.08 7.13 24.46
CA THR A 209 -13.91 7.64 23.73
C THR A 209 -12.86 6.55 23.53
N PHE A 210 -12.15 6.63 22.40
CA PHE A 210 -11.04 5.72 22.10
C PHE A 210 -9.71 6.45 22.24
N ASN A 211 -8.79 5.87 23.02
CA ASN A 211 -7.42 6.34 23.13
C ASN A 211 -6.48 5.33 22.44
N PRO A 212 -5.83 5.68 21.31
CA PRO A 212 -4.93 4.77 20.59
C PRO A 212 -3.73 4.32 21.44
N LYS A 213 -3.32 5.09 22.46
CA LYS A 213 -2.20 4.73 23.34
C LYS A 213 -2.50 3.55 24.25
N ALA A 214 -3.77 3.20 24.42
CA ALA A 214 -4.17 2.06 25.23
C ALA A 214 -3.85 0.72 24.53
N ILE A 215 -3.82 0.69 23.20
CA ILE A 215 -3.46 -0.51 22.44
C ILE A 215 -1.94 -0.64 22.37
N ARG A 216 -1.42 -1.80 22.77
CA ARG A 216 0.00 -2.12 22.74
C ARG A 216 0.30 -3.01 21.54
N SER A 217 0.61 -2.39 20.41
CA SER A 217 1.07 -3.07 19.19
C SER A 217 2.17 -2.27 18.49
N GLN A 218 3.14 -2.99 17.92
CA GLN A 218 4.19 -2.43 17.05
C GLN A 218 3.76 -2.33 15.58
N PHE A 219 2.67 -2.99 15.20
CA PHE A 219 2.20 -3.08 13.81
C PHE A 219 1.00 -2.16 13.55
N LEU A 220 0.15 -1.94 14.55
CA LEU A 220 -1.02 -1.07 14.43
C LEU A 220 -0.61 0.40 14.41
N HIS A 221 -0.67 1.01 13.23
CA HIS A 221 -0.27 2.40 13.01
C HIS A 221 -1.45 3.32 12.68
N VAL A 222 -2.58 2.75 12.24
CA VAL A 222 -3.77 3.49 11.85
C VAL A 222 -5.00 2.88 12.48
N TYR A 223 -5.81 3.73 13.08
CA TYR A 223 -7.10 3.41 13.66
C TYR A 223 -8.17 4.20 12.92
N ILE A 224 -9.17 3.50 12.40
CA ILE A 224 -10.35 4.14 11.81
C ILE A 224 -11.50 3.93 12.77
N VAL A 225 -11.88 4.99 13.46
CA VAL A 225 -12.94 4.98 14.46
C VAL A 225 -14.27 5.23 13.76
N VAL A 226 -15.21 4.31 13.92
CA VAL A 226 -16.57 4.38 13.38
C VAL A 226 -17.54 4.45 14.56
N ARG A 227 -18.41 5.45 14.54
CA ARG A 227 -19.48 5.61 15.53
C ARG A 227 -20.83 5.70 14.82
N PRO A 228 -21.78 4.79 15.08
CA PRO A 228 -23.16 4.95 14.66
C PRO A 228 -23.77 6.21 15.28
N GLU A 229 -24.28 7.12 14.43
CA GLU A 229 -24.93 8.35 14.88
C GLU A 229 -26.44 8.29 14.63
N THR A 230 -26.85 7.73 13.49
CA THR A 230 -28.24 7.40 13.19
C THR A 230 -28.31 6.03 12.53
N ILE A 231 -29.52 5.53 12.25
CA ILE A 231 -29.73 4.22 11.59
C ILE A 231 -29.00 4.11 10.25
N THR A 232 -28.76 5.23 9.55
CA THR A 232 -28.19 5.25 8.20
C THR A 232 -26.96 6.14 8.09
N MET A 233 -26.42 6.62 9.21
CA MET A 233 -25.24 7.49 9.19
C MET A 233 -24.25 7.12 10.28
N ASP A 234 -23.01 6.97 9.84
CA ASP A 234 -21.85 6.72 10.67
C ASP A 234 -20.91 7.93 10.67
N ARG A 235 -20.41 8.26 11.85
CA ARG A 235 -19.33 9.22 12.03
C ARG A 235 -17.99 8.52 11.98
N VAL A 236 -17.08 9.01 11.13
CA VAL A 236 -15.76 8.40 10.95
C VAL A 236 -14.64 9.35 11.34
N GLU A 237 -13.75 8.89 12.21
CA GLU A 237 -12.50 9.58 12.57
C GLU A 237 -11.30 8.70 12.23
N VAL A 238 -10.23 9.31 11.73
CA VAL A 238 -8.98 8.59 11.45
C VAL A 238 -7.89 9.06 12.40
N ILE A 239 -7.43 8.16 13.23
CA ILE A 239 -6.33 8.39 14.18
C ILE A 239 -5.12 7.62 13.65
N LYS A 240 -3.97 8.28 13.57
CA LYS A 240 -2.75 7.68 13.02
C LYS A 240 -1.54 8.00 13.88
N HIS A 241 -0.55 7.14 13.84
CA HIS A 241 0.74 7.39 14.47
C HIS A 241 1.45 8.59 13.80
N LYS A 242 2.28 9.32 14.55
CA LYS A 242 2.94 10.56 14.08
C LYS A 242 3.81 10.34 12.83
N ASN A 243 4.36 9.13 12.68
CA ASN A 243 5.24 8.76 11.56
C ASN A 243 4.46 8.37 10.30
N VAL A 244 3.13 8.43 10.31
CA VAL A 244 2.28 8.08 9.16
C VAL A 244 1.84 9.36 8.45
N ASN A 245 2.26 9.51 7.19
CA ASN A 245 1.86 10.60 6.31
C ASN A 245 0.33 10.60 6.06
N GLN A 246 -0.22 11.68 5.53
CA GLN A 246 -1.62 11.68 5.13
C GLN A 246 -1.82 10.76 3.92
N PHE A 247 -2.90 9.97 3.93
CA PHE A 247 -3.19 8.98 2.89
C PHE A 247 -4.69 8.91 2.60
N GLY A 248 -5.03 8.48 1.39
CA GLY A 248 -6.40 8.26 0.94
C GLY A 248 -7.28 9.51 0.89
N PRO A 249 -8.58 9.33 0.60
CA PRO A 249 -9.51 10.45 0.44
C PRO A 249 -9.60 11.30 1.72
N PRO A 250 -9.74 12.64 1.62
CA PRO A 250 -9.94 13.48 2.79
C PRO A 250 -11.25 13.11 3.51
N ILE A 251 -11.29 13.33 4.82
CA ILE A 251 -12.51 13.16 5.62
C ILE A 251 -13.40 14.38 5.34
N PRO A 252 -14.70 14.22 5.05
CA PRO A 252 -15.62 15.33 4.86
C PRO A 252 -15.82 16.11 6.16
N SER A 253 -16.31 17.36 6.04
CA SER A 253 -16.70 18.20 7.17
C SER A 253 -18.16 18.59 6.98
N PRO A 254 -19.12 18.03 7.75
CA PRO A 254 -18.92 17.12 8.89
C PRO A 254 -18.50 15.69 8.49
N PRO A 255 -17.85 14.92 9.40
CA PRO A 255 -17.31 13.59 9.11
C PRO A 255 -18.38 12.48 9.14
N LEU A 256 -19.49 12.70 8.43
CA LEU A 256 -20.65 11.81 8.37
C LEU A 256 -20.68 11.07 7.02
N PHE A 257 -21.03 9.80 7.07
CA PHE A 257 -21.10 8.93 5.90
C PHE A 257 -22.40 8.11 5.94
N ASP A 258 -23.06 7.98 4.80
CA ASP A 258 -24.06 6.93 4.62
C ASP A 258 -23.38 5.57 4.36
N ASP A 259 -24.14 4.47 4.38
CA ASP A 259 -23.62 3.11 4.21
C ASP A 259 -22.79 2.93 2.94
N LYS A 260 -23.20 3.55 1.83
CA LYS A 260 -22.57 3.36 0.51
C LYS A 260 -21.25 4.12 0.43
N ASP A 261 -21.26 5.35 0.90
CA ASP A 261 -20.09 6.22 0.96
C ASP A 261 -19.10 5.70 2.00
N LEU A 262 -19.58 5.18 3.13
CA LEU A 262 -18.76 4.57 4.17
C LEU A 262 -17.95 3.40 3.63
N LYS A 263 -18.61 2.43 2.97
CA LYS A 263 -17.91 1.27 2.39
C LYS A 263 -16.83 1.70 1.40
N SER A 264 -17.18 2.61 0.51
CA SER A 264 -16.27 3.11 -0.53
C SER A 264 -15.09 3.86 0.08
N PHE A 265 -15.36 4.74 1.03
CA PHE A 265 -14.37 5.51 1.77
C PHE A 265 -13.42 4.60 2.54
N LEU A 266 -13.94 3.70 3.39
CA LEU A 266 -13.13 2.81 4.23
C LEU A 266 -12.28 1.88 3.37
N THR A 267 -12.84 1.30 2.31
CA THR A 267 -12.08 0.42 1.40
C THR A 267 -10.92 1.16 0.75
N LEU A 268 -11.14 2.38 0.25
CA LEU A 268 -10.08 3.21 -0.33
C LEU A 268 -9.05 3.63 0.72
N LYS A 269 -9.52 4.04 1.91
CA LYS A 269 -8.68 4.55 2.99
C LYS A 269 -7.75 3.47 3.53
N CYS A 270 -8.27 2.29 3.82
CA CYS A 270 -7.50 1.16 4.32
C CYS A 270 -6.47 0.66 3.29
N ASN A 271 -6.89 0.46 2.03
CA ASN A 271 -6.00 -0.01 0.96
C ASN A 271 -4.86 0.99 0.68
N ASN A 272 -5.13 2.29 0.76
CA ASN A 272 -4.11 3.31 0.53
C ASN A 272 -3.07 3.38 1.66
N GLN A 273 -3.46 3.09 2.90
CA GLN A 273 -2.50 3.01 4.00
C GLN A 273 -1.60 1.79 3.86
N GLU A 274 -2.17 0.63 3.57
CA GLU A 274 -1.39 -0.61 3.51
C GLU A 274 -0.37 -0.58 2.36
N ARG A 275 -0.69 0.12 1.25
CA ARG A 275 0.29 0.45 0.20
C ARG A 275 1.43 1.38 0.65
N LYS A 276 1.19 2.30 1.59
CA LYS A 276 2.19 3.28 2.06
C LYS A 276 2.95 2.83 3.32
N HIS A 277 2.60 1.69 3.93
CA HIS A 277 3.16 1.27 5.22
C HIS A 277 4.60 0.72 5.13
N PRO A 278 5.50 1.06 6.08
CA PRO A 278 6.92 0.75 5.99
C PRO A 278 7.31 -0.74 5.96
N VAL A 279 6.47 -1.64 6.47
CA VAL A 279 6.71 -3.10 6.37
C VAL A 279 6.56 -3.59 4.93
N CYS A 280 5.67 -2.99 4.14
CA CYS A 280 5.63 -3.15 2.68
C CYS A 280 6.74 -2.34 1.99
N SER A 281 7.40 -1.45 2.74
CA SER A 281 8.42 -0.51 2.29
C SER A 281 9.87 -0.94 2.63
N HIS A 282 10.09 -2.13 3.19
CA HIS A 282 11.38 -2.81 2.97
C HIS A 282 11.63 -3.09 1.47
N CYS A 283 10.60 -2.96 0.63
CA CYS A 283 10.67 -2.88 -0.82
C CYS A 283 10.52 -1.46 -1.40
N PHE A 284 10.30 -0.43 -0.57
CA PHE A 284 10.07 0.95 -1.03
C PHE A 284 10.69 1.92 -0.02
N TYR A 285 11.90 2.38 -0.33
CA TYR A 285 12.56 3.40 0.46
C TYR A 285 11.68 4.64 0.62
N SER A 286 11.79 5.20 1.82
CA SER A 286 11.13 6.38 2.34
C SER A 286 11.23 7.60 1.42
N ASP A 287 10.27 8.50 1.66
CA ASP A 287 10.25 9.91 1.23
C ASP A 287 9.38 10.14 -0.01
N GLN A 288 8.84 11.35 -0.13
CA GLN A 288 7.81 11.78 -1.11
C GLN A 288 8.21 11.63 -2.60
N ARG A 289 9.30 10.92 -2.89
CA ARG A 289 9.74 10.43 -4.19
C ARG A 289 9.09 9.09 -4.60
N GLY A 290 8.43 8.39 -3.68
CA GLY A 290 7.73 7.13 -3.97
C GLY A 290 6.49 7.26 -4.85
N GLU A 291 5.89 8.45 -4.98
CA GLU A 291 4.83 8.69 -5.98
C GLU A 291 5.39 8.71 -7.41
N CYS A 292 6.66 9.12 -7.61
CA CYS A 292 7.35 8.94 -8.88
C CYS A 292 7.65 7.47 -9.20
N GLY A 293 7.71 6.55 -8.22
CA GLY A 293 7.99 5.13 -8.49
C GLY A 293 6.87 4.39 -9.23
N LEU A 294 5.65 4.93 -9.22
CA LEU A 294 4.53 4.42 -10.03
C LEU A 294 4.50 5.05 -11.43
N GLU A 295 5.05 6.26 -11.62
CA GLU A 295 5.23 6.88 -12.94
C GLU A 295 6.50 6.39 -13.65
N VAL A 296 7.56 6.03 -12.91
CA VAL A 296 8.81 5.44 -13.44
C VAL A 296 8.73 3.90 -13.41
N ARG A 297 7.56 3.35 -13.74
CA ARG A 297 7.37 1.93 -14.10
C ARG A 297 7.46 1.71 -15.61
N GLN A 298 7.87 2.74 -16.33
CA GLN A 298 7.83 2.82 -17.78
C GLN A 298 9.22 3.22 -18.25
N VAL A 299 9.65 2.57 -19.33
CA VAL A 299 11.01 2.60 -19.87
C VAL A 299 11.93 1.69 -19.08
N PHE A 300 12.24 0.54 -19.66
CA PHE A 300 13.60 0.00 -19.86
C PHE A 300 13.42 -1.42 -20.39
N TYR A 301 13.66 -1.62 -21.69
CA TYR A 301 14.25 -2.80 -22.32
C TYR A 301 14.29 -2.49 -23.84
N THR A 302 15.45 -2.07 -24.34
CA THR A 302 15.76 -2.14 -25.76
C THR A 302 16.38 -3.51 -26.04
N GLN A 303 15.80 -4.26 -26.97
CA GLN A 303 16.51 -5.30 -27.72
C GLN A 303 17.46 -4.65 -28.71
#